data_AF-A0A7S0DP45-F1
#
_entry.id   AF-A0A7S0DP45-F1
#
_cell.length_a   1.000
_cell.length_b   1.000
_cell.length_c   1.000
_cell.angle_alpha   90.00
_cell.angle_beta   90.00
_cell.angle_gamma   90.00
#
_symmetry.space_group_name_H-M   'P 1'
#
loop_
_entity.id
_entity.type
_entity.pdbx_description
1 polymer ?
#
loop_
_entity_poly.entity_id
_entity_poly.type
_entity_poly.pdbx_seq_one_letter_code
_entity_poly.pdbx_strand_id
1 'polypeptide(L)'
;LETILNSLGLSSGEVLRAFTDCPEDVQAEAIMNFRTKLLSVIRSILASVMTLTQIIKMIQTGKESLENHKRFLDGRETPGHVGIHERFFRMGGTASDVTELSIERYGTHVLPVFSQDSNRRKVLAQEYSDDGHYPVLWTVSGNYANITDWEPLFKDIDGIWYLKTRSGQSVLYMEADATNIEEAMALGLPKNDLSPQEAFQSFRVLEMVANTKLRKPPDSIVRIFLADTFQQV
;
A
#
# COMPACT_ATOMS: atom_id res chain seq x y z
N LEU A 1 -1.76 24.30 -43.29
CA LEU A 1 -2.10 23.63 -44.58
C LEU A 1 -0.88 23.60 -45.49
N GLU A 2 -0.22 24.74 -45.73
CA GLU A 2 1.07 24.81 -46.45
C GLU A 2 2.15 23.89 -45.86
N THR A 3 2.28 23.80 -44.54
CA THR A 3 3.29 22.92 -43.90
C THR A 3 3.04 21.43 -44.16
N ILE A 4 1.76 21.03 -44.29
CA ILE A 4 1.36 19.64 -44.58
C ILE A 4 1.50 19.35 -46.08
N LEU A 5 1.16 20.31 -46.94
CA LEU A 5 1.32 20.21 -48.39
C LEU A 5 2.81 20.15 -48.78
N ASN A 6 3.66 20.96 -48.15
CA ASN A 6 5.11 20.89 -48.31
C ASN A 6 5.70 19.57 -47.81
N SER A 7 5.18 19.00 -46.72
CA SER A 7 5.63 17.67 -46.24
C SER A 7 5.26 16.51 -47.18
N LEU A 8 4.28 16.72 -48.06
CA LEU A 8 3.85 15.77 -49.10
C LEU A 8 4.48 16.06 -50.48
N GLY A 9 5.35 17.08 -50.57
CA GLY A 9 6.01 17.48 -51.81
C GLY A 9 5.08 18.10 -52.85
N LEU A 10 3.89 18.57 -52.44
CA LEU A 10 2.86 19.09 -53.33
C LEU A 10 2.74 20.61 -53.21
N SER A 11 2.83 21.31 -54.34
CA SER A 11 2.57 22.75 -54.43
C SER A 11 1.08 23.04 -54.28
N SER A 12 0.72 23.98 -53.41
CA SER A 12 -0.66 24.45 -53.22
C SER A 12 -1.37 24.83 -54.52
N GLY A 13 -0.62 25.33 -55.51
CA GLY A 13 -1.14 25.73 -56.83
C GLY A 13 -1.38 24.55 -57.78
N GLU A 14 -0.64 23.45 -57.65
CA GLU A 14 -0.81 22.24 -58.48
C GLU A 14 -2.04 21.45 -58.04
N VAL A 15 -2.26 21.36 -56.73
CA VAL A 15 -3.46 20.75 -56.15
C VAL A 15 -4.69 21.52 -56.59
N LEU A 16 -4.70 22.85 -56.45
CA LEU A 16 -5.83 23.68 -56.85
C LEU A 16 -6.16 23.57 -58.34
N ARG A 17 -5.17 23.53 -59.24
CA ARG A 17 -5.41 23.36 -60.68
C ARG A 17 -6.00 22.00 -61.04
N ALA A 18 -5.54 20.93 -60.39
CA ALA A 18 -6.09 19.59 -60.61
C ALA A 18 -7.56 19.45 -60.16
N PHE A 19 -8.00 20.26 -59.20
CA PHE A 19 -9.39 20.32 -58.76
C PHE A 19 -10.29 21.13 -59.70
N THR A 20 -9.79 22.12 -60.43
CA THR A 20 -10.62 23.00 -61.27
C THR A 20 -10.97 22.40 -62.64
N ASP A 21 -10.11 21.54 -63.19
CA ASP A 21 -10.24 21.04 -64.57
C ASP A 21 -10.90 19.63 -64.68
N CYS A 22 -11.44 19.08 -63.59
CA CYS A 22 -12.08 17.75 -63.56
C CYS A 22 -13.63 17.81 -63.55
N PRO A 23 -14.33 16.77 -64.03
CA PRO A 23 -15.80 16.65 -63.92
C PRO A 23 -16.30 16.78 -62.47
N GLU A 24 -17.49 17.35 -62.25
CA GLU A 24 -18.04 17.65 -60.91
C GLU A 24 -18.09 16.42 -59.98
N ASP A 25 -18.35 15.26 -60.55
CA ASP A 25 -18.39 13.95 -59.93
C ASP A 25 -17.01 13.48 -59.43
N VAL A 26 -15.94 13.78 -60.17
CA VAL A 26 -14.54 13.51 -59.78
C VAL A 26 -14.05 14.52 -58.73
N GLN A 27 -14.53 15.78 -58.81
CA GLN A 27 -14.23 16.80 -57.79
C GLN A 27 -14.86 16.44 -56.44
N ALA A 28 -16.10 15.95 -56.42
CA ALA A 28 -16.79 15.53 -55.20
C ALA A 28 -16.08 14.35 -54.51
N GLU A 29 -15.64 13.35 -55.28
CA GLU A 29 -14.86 12.22 -54.77
C GLU A 29 -13.49 12.66 -54.22
N ALA A 30 -12.81 13.57 -54.92
CA ALA A 30 -11.52 14.10 -54.48
C ALA A 30 -11.64 14.94 -53.18
N ILE A 31 -12.72 15.71 -53.01
CA ILE A 31 -13.01 16.44 -51.76
C ILE A 31 -13.28 15.48 -50.61
N MET A 32 -14.05 14.41 -50.85
CA MET A 32 -14.32 13.37 -49.84
C MET A 32 -13.06 12.60 -49.45
N ASN A 33 -12.21 12.25 -50.41
CA ASN A 33 -10.91 11.62 -50.18
C ASN A 33 -9.94 12.54 -49.42
N PHE A 34 -9.95 13.84 -49.70
CA PHE A 34 -9.16 14.81 -48.95
C PHE A 34 -9.64 14.95 -47.51
N ARG A 35 -10.96 15.05 -47.28
CA ARG A 35 -11.56 15.15 -45.93
C ARG A 35 -11.26 13.91 -45.09
N THR A 36 -11.42 12.71 -45.67
CA THR A 36 -11.12 11.45 -44.97
C THR A 36 -9.64 11.31 -44.64
N LYS A 37 -8.74 11.66 -45.55
CA LYS A 37 -7.29 11.71 -45.29
C LYS A 37 -6.94 12.73 -44.20
N LEU A 38 -7.52 13.93 -44.24
CA LEU A 38 -7.31 14.95 -43.21
C LEU A 38 -7.78 14.48 -41.84
N LEU A 39 -8.98 13.90 -41.75
CA LEU A 39 -9.51 13.33 -40.52
C LEU A 39 -8.64 12.17 -40.01
N SER A 40 -8.11 11.34 -40.91
CA SER A 40 -7.19 10.26 -40.56
C SER A 40 -5.87 10.79 -40.00
N VAL A 41 -5.31 11.86 -40.59
CA VAL A 41 -4.08 12.52 -40.09
C VAL A 41 -4.32 13.13 -38.72
N ILE A 42 -5.43 13.86 -38.53
CA ILE A 42 -5.79 14.45 -37.23
C ILE A 42 -5.98 13.33 -36.19
N ARG A 43 -6.70 12.26 -36.52
CA ARG A 43 -6.88 11.10 -35.64
C ARG A 43 -5.56 10.45 -35.28
N SER A 44 -4.64 10.30 -36.23
CA SER A 44 -3.31 9.73 -36.00
C SER A 44 -2.48 10.61 -35.06
N ILE A 45 -2.52 11.93 -35.24
CA ILE A 45 -1.83 12.88 -34.35
C ILE A 45 -2.43 12.78 -32.95
N LEU A 46 -3.75 12.84 -32.81
CA LEU A 46 -4.40 12.71 -31.50
C LEU A 46 -4.10 11.37 -30.83
N ALA A 47 -4.09 10.27 -31.57
CA ALA A 47 -3.72 8.95 -31.05
C ALA A 47 -2.27 8.92 -30.56
N SER A 48 -1.33 9.52 -31.28
CA SER A 48 0.07 9.62 -30.84
C SER A 48 0.21 10.42 -29.55
N VAL A 49 -0.49 11.54 -29.41
CA VAL A 49 -0.49 12.37 -28.19
C VAL A 49 -1.12 11.63 -27.01
N MET A 50 -2.24 10.93 -27.24
CA MET A 50 -2.87 10.09 -26.21
C MET A 50 -1.94 8.97 -25.76
N THR A 51 -1.24 8.32 -26.69
CA THR A 51 -0.28 7.25 -26.38
C THR A 51 0.87 7.79 -25.51
N LEU A 52 1.44 8.93 -25.87
CA LEU A 52 2.47 9.59 -25.05
C LEU A 52 1.96 9.96 -23.65
N THR A 53 0.73 10.46 -23.56
CA THR A 53 0.11 10.82 -22.28
C THR A 53 -0.11 9.58 -21.40
N GLN A 54 -0.52 8.46 -21.99
CA GLN A 54 -0.66 7.19 -21.28
C GLN A 54 0.67 6.66 -20.75
N ILE A 55 1.75 6.76 -21.54
CA ILE A 55 3.10 6.37 -21.10
C ILE A 55 3.53 7.22 -19.89
N ILE A 56 3.34 8.54 -19.96
CA ILE A 56 3.71 9.43 -18.84
C ILE A 56 2.91 9.09 -17.58
N LYS A 57 1.59 8.88 -17.72
CA LYS A 57 0.75 8.47 -16.59
C LYS A 57 1.21 7.14 -15.99
N MET A 58 1.54 6.16 -16.83
CA MET A 58 2.05 4.86 -16.37
C MET A 58 3.36 5.01 -15.56
N ILE A 59 4.28 5.86 -16.01
CA ILE A 59 5.52 6.15 -15.28
C ILE A 59 5.23 6.81 -13.93
N GLN A 60 4.29 7.77 -13.89
CA GLN A 60 3.90 8.44 -12.65
C GLN A 60 3.26 7.46 -11.67
N THR A 61 2.29 6.66 -12.11
CA THR A 61 1.66 5.63 -11.30
C THR A 61 2.66 4.60 -10.78
N GLY A 62 3.64 4.20 -11.60
CA GLY A 62 4.71 3.30 -11.17
C GLY A 62 5.59 3.90 -10.07
N LYS A 63 5.93 5.20 -10.18
CA LYS A 63 6.70 5.90 -9.14
C LYS A 63 5.91 6.04 -7.84
N GLU A 64 4.65 6.45 -7.93
CA GLU A 64 3.76 6.58 -6.77
C GLU A 64 3.56 5.23 -6.08
N SER A 65 3.35 4.15 -6.84
CA SER A 65 3.22 2.79 -6.29
C SER A 65 4.49 2.36 -5.53
N LEU A 66 5.69 2.61 -6.06
CA LEU A 66 6.93 2.30 -5.38
C LEU A 66 7.13 3.14 -4.10
N GLU A 67 6.78 4.42 -4.14
CA GLU A 67 6.84 5.29 -2.96
C GLU A 67 5.85 4.85 -1.89
N ASN A 68 4.62 4.53 -2.27
CA ASN A 68 3.59 4.05 -1.35
C ASN A 68 4.00 2.71 -0.73
N HIS A 69 4.55 1.78 -1.52
CA HIS A 69 5.08 0.52 -1.01
C HIS A 69 6.19 0.74 0.04
N LYS A 70 7.10 1.69 -0.21
CA LYS A 70 8.13 2.07 0.79
C LYS A 70 7.51 2.68 2.04
N ARG A 71 6.56 3.61 1.90
CA ARG A 71 5.86 4.25 3.03
C ARG A 71 5.08 3.22 3.86
N PHE A 72 4.46 2.25 3.21
CA PHE A 72 3.79 1.13 3.87
C PHE A 72 4.78 0.31 4.69
N LEU A 73 5.88 -0.14 4.08
CA LEU A 73 6.93 -0.88 4.79
C LEU A 73 7.45 -0.05 5.98
N ASP A 74 7.70 1.24 5.79
CA ASP A 74 8.23 2.15 6.81
C ASP A 74 7.22 2.51 7.92
N GLY A 75 6.00 1.98 7.90
CA GLY A 75 5.01 2.27 8.94
C GLY A 75 4.52 3.71 8.89
N ARG A 76 4.38 4.27 7.68
CA ARG A 76 3.81 5.61 7.45
C ARG A 76 2.41 5.57 6.85
N GLU A 77 2.00 4.44 6.31
CA GLU A 77 0.67 4.23 5.69
C GLU A 77 -0.06 3.06 6.34
N THR A 78 -1.18 3.36 6.98
CA THR A 78 -1.96 2.38 7.74
C THR A 78 -2.40 1.20 6.89
N PRO A 79 -2.53 0.01 7.50
CA PRO A 79 -3.17 -1.09 6.84
C PRO A 79 -4.63 -0.76 6.49
N GLY A 80 -4.97 -0.80 5.20
CA GLY A 80 -6.34 -0.66 4.72
C GLY A 80 -7.31 -1.69 5.32
N HIS A 81 -8.59 -1.30 5.33
CA HIS A 81 -9.69 -2.05 5.96
C HIS A 81 -10.36 -3.07 5.04
N VAL A 82 -9.83 -3.32 3.84
CA VAL A 82 -10.59 -4.00 2.77
C VAL A 82 -10.99 -5.43 3.20
N GLY A 83 -12.26 -5.59 3.59
CA GLY A 83 -12.84 -6.86 4.03
C GLY A 83 -12.46 -7.31 5.45
N ILE A 84 -11.67 -6.54 6.20
CA ILE A 84 -11.17 -6.93 7.53
C ILE A 84 -11.82 -6.06 8.59
N HIS A 85 -12.66 -6.68 9.42
CA HIS A 85 -13.50 -6.01 10.42
C HIS A 85 -13.15 -6.33 11.88
N GLU A 86 -12.10 -7.12 12.07
CA GLU A 86 -11.63 -7.54 13.40
C GLU A 86 -10.13 -7.78 13.26
N ARG A 87 -9.33 -7.05 14.03
CA ARG A 87 -7.88 -7.23 14.07
C ARG A 87 -7.42 -7.30 15.51
N PHE A 88 -6.35 -8.04 15.75
CA PHE A 88 -5.62 -7.94 17.00
C PHE A 88 -4.17 -7.59 16.75
N PHE A 89 -3.61 -6.79 17.66
CA PHE A 89 -2.25 -6.29 17.52
C PHE A 89 -1.30 -7.29 18.15
N ARG A 90 -0.26 -7.68 17.42
CA ARG A 90 0.80 -8.53 17.95
C ARG A 90 2.15 -7.86 17.78
N MET A 91 2.81 -7.57 18.89
CA MET A 91 4.12 -6.94 18.93
C MET A 91 5.16 -8.05 18.81
N GLY A 92 5.84 -8.10 17.66
CA GLY A 92 6.77 -9.18 17.30
C GLY A 92 8.25 -8.84 17.43
N GLY A 93 8.60 -7.63 17.91
CA GLY A 93 10.00 -7.20 18.02
C GLY A 93 10.66 -7.08 16.64
N THR A 94 11.86 -7.64 16.50
CA THR A 94 12.65 -7.54 15.26
C THR A 94 12.63 -8.80 14.38
N ALA A 95 12.51 -9.99 14.96
CA ALA A 95 12.72 -11.25 14.24
C ALA A 95 11.76 -12.41 14.62
N SER A 96 10.66 -12.18 15.34
CA SER A 96 9.80 -13.26 15.87
C SER A 96 9.27 -14.22 14.78
N ASP A 97 9.69 -15.49 14.86
CA ASP A 97 9.20 -16.59 14.02
C ASP A 97 7.76 -17.01 14.36
N VAL A 98 7.33 -16.82 15.61
CA VAL A 98 5.98 -17.19 16.08
C VAL A 98 4.91 -16.27 15.51
N THR A 99 5.31 -15.07 15.08
CA THR A 99 4.45 -14.14 14.34
C THR A 99 4.01 -14.74 13.00
N GLU A 100 4.90 -15.44 12.30
CA GLU A 100 4.59 -16.10 11.01
C GLU A 100 3.54 -17.19 11.16
N LEU A 101 3.72 -18.09 12.15
CA LEU A 101 2.75 -19.14 12.46
C LEU A 101 1.35 -18.57 12.78
N SER A 102 1.30 -17.36 13.32
CA SER A 102 0.04 -16.75 13.72
C SER A 102 -0.65 -16.06 12.55
N ILE A 103 0.12 -15.50 11.62
CA ILE A 103 -0.41 -15.06 10.32
C ILE A 103 -0.90 -16.28 9.53
N GLU A 104 -0.18 -17.40 9.54
CA GLU A 104 -0.62 -18.63 8.86
C GLU A 104 -1.96 -19.15 9.42
N ARG A 105 -2.14 -19.11 10.74
CA ARG A 105 -3.35 -19.64 11.41
C ARG A 105 -4.55 -18.71 11.39
N TYR A 106 -4.34 -17.42 11.58
CA TYR A 106 -5.43 -16.43 11.74
C TYR A 106 -5.51 -15.44 10.57
N GLY A 107 -4.62 -15.55 9.60
CA GLY A 107 -4.59 -14.73 8.39
C GLY A 107 -4.46 -13.25 8.70
N THR A 108 -5.21 -12.45 7.95
CA THR A 108 -5.19 -10.98 7.99
C THR A 108 -5.83 -10.37 9.24
N HIS A 109 -6.35 -11.19 10.15
CA HIS A 109 -6.87 -10.75 11.45
C HIS A 109 -5.74 -10.47 12.45
N VAL A 110 -4.56 -11.05 12.26
CA VAL A 110 -3.37 -10.64 13.02
C VAL A 110 -2.81 -9.39 12.34
N LEU A 111 -2.55 -8.35 13.12
CA LEU A 111 -1.69 -7.26 12.70
C LEU A 111 -0.35 -7.36 13.46
N PRO A 112 0.66 -7.99 12.87
CA PRO A 112 2.03 -7.93 13.34
C PRO A 112 2.52 -6.48 13.38
N VAL A 113 3.18 -6.13 14.48
CA VAL A 113 3.82 -4.84 14.68
C VAL A 113 5.29 -5.09 14.97
N PHE A 114 6.17 -4.71 14.04
CA PHE A 114 7.62 -4.85 14.17
C PHE A 114 8.28 -3.53 14.57
N SER A 115 9.36 -3.61 15.35
CA SER A 115 10.27 -2.48 15.55
C SER A 115 11.37 -2.53 14.49
N GLN A 116 11.59 -1.40 13.81
CA GLN A 116 12.69 -1.21 12.83
C GLN A 116 12.62 -2.07 11.55
N ASP A 117 13.55 -1.81 10.61
CA ASP A 117 13.67 -2.52 9.34
C ASP A 117 14.31 -3.90 9.56
N SER A 118 13.50 -4.95 9.64
CA SER A 118 13.98 -6.32 9.58
C SER A 118 13.83 -6.89 8.17
N ASN A 119 14.81 -7.70 7.75
CA ASN A 119 14.66 -8.47 6.51
C ASN A 119 13.44 -9.40 6.57
N ARG A 120 13.07 -9.88 7.76
CA ARG A 120 11.88 -10.71 8.00
C ARG A 120 10.59 -9.98 7.63
N ARG A 121 10.48 -8.69 7.96
CA ARG A 121 9.35 -7.83 7.54
C ARG A 121 9.17 -7.83 6.03
N LYS A 122 10.25 -7.73 5.26
CA LYS A 122 10.19 -7.70 3.78
C LYS A 122 9.69 -9.04 3.24
N VAL A 123 10.15 -10.15 3.82
CA VAL A 123 9.70 -11.50 3.47
C VAL A 123 8.21 -11.68 3.78
N LEU A 124 7.78 -11.35 5.01
CA LEU A 124 6.38 -11.48 5.42
C LEU A 124 5.45 -10.56 4.61
N ALA A 125 5.89 -9.36 4.28
CA ALA A 125 5.17 -8.50 3.37
C ALA A 125 5.01 -9.20 2.01
N GLN A 126 6.08 -9.71 1.40
CA GLN A 126 5.98 -10.40 0.11
C GLN A 126 5.06 -11.62 0.13
N GLU A 127 5.13 -12.43 1.18
CA GLU A 127 4.38 -13.69 1.27
C GLU A 127 2.89 -13.49 1.56
N TYR A 128 2.55 -12.54 2.43
CA TYR A 128 1.19 -12.40 2.95
C TYR A 128 0.45 -11.16 2.44
N SER A 129 1.13 -10.19 1.81
CA SER A 129 0.49 -8.96 1.32
C SER A 129 -0.15 -9.06 -0.07
N ASP A 130 -0.20 -10.25 -0.68
CA ASP A 130 -0.70 -10.44 -2.07
C ASP A 130 -0.03 -9.47 -3.04
N ASP A 131 1.30 -9.56 -3.18
CA ASP A 131 2.11 -8.62 -4.00
C ASP A 131 1.95 -7.14 -3.62
N GLY A 132 1.62 -6.84 -2.35
CA GLY A 132 1.44 -5.49 -1.84
C GLY A 132 0.03 -4.92 -1.97
N HIS A 133 -0.96 -5.73 -2.38
CA HIS A 133 -2.37 -5.32 -2.44
C HIS A 133 -3.01 -5.20 -1.06
N TYR A 134 -2.59 -6.04 -0.10
CA TYR A 134 -3.14 -6.05 1.25
C TYR A 134 -2.06 -5.79 2.31
N PRO A 135 -2.13 -4.67 3.03
CA PRO A 135 -1.22 -4.42 4.11
C PRO A 135 -1.51 -5.35 5.30
N VAL A 136 -0.59 -6.29 5.52
CA VAL A 136 -0.70 -7.34 6.54
C VAL A 136 0.09 -7.08 7.80
N LEU A 137 1.00 -6.10 7.80
CA LEU A 137 1.87 -5.78 8.92
C LEU A 137 1.99 -4.27 9.13
N TRP A 138 2.51 -3.90 10.29
CA TRP A 138 2.84 -2.53 10.65
C TRP A 138 4.26 -2.43 11.19
N THR A 139 4.90 -1.29 10.94
CA THR A 139 6.23 -0.99 11.48
C THR A 139 6.14 0.22 12.40
N VAL A 140 6.79 0.13 13.57
CA VAL A 140 7.06 1.29 14.42
C VAL A 140 8.42 1.85 14.02
N SER A 141 8.45 3.09 13.54
CA SER A 141 9.65 3.76 12.99
C SER A 141 10.80 3.92 13.98
N GLY A 142 10.51 3.86 15.28
CA GLY A 142 11.47 4.03 16.35
C GLY A 142 11.29 3.00 17.45
N ASN A 143 10.79 3.44 18.61
CA ASN A 143 10.58 2.60 19.78
C ASN A 143 9.07 2.48 20.05
N TYR A 144 8.63 1.28 20.42
CA TYR A 144 7.27 1.01 20.89
C TYR A 144 6.77 2.00 21.97
N ALA A 145 7.68 2.62 22.73
CA ALA A 145 7.37 3.61 23.76
C ALA A 145 6.89 4.97 23.25
N ASN A 146 7.26 5.34 22.03
CA ASN A 146 7.07 6.69 21.56
C ASN A 146 5.75 6.83 20.83
N ILE A 147 4.80 7.56 21.41
CA ILE A 147 3.46 7.77 20.84
C ILE A 147 3.51 8.31 19.40
N THR A 148 4.48 9.16 19.04
CA THR A 148 4.56 9.76 17.70
C THR A 148 4.81 8.71 16.62
N ASP A 149 5.51 7.62 16.97
CA ASP A 149 5.78 6.52 16.03
C ASP A 149 4.53 5.66 15.76
N TRP A 150 3.48 5.83 16.55
CA TRP A 150 2.18 5.17 16.37
C TRP A 150 1.10 6.07 15.76
N GLU A 151 1.33 7.39 15.70
CA GLU A 151 0.35 8.34 15.18
C GLU A 151 -0.17 8.02 13.77
N PRO A 152 0.68 7.58 12.82
CA PRO A 152 0.18 7.21 11.50
C PRO A 152 -0.87 6.09 11.59
N LEU A 153 -0.64 5.07 12.43
CA LEU A 153 -1.54 3.94 12.63
C LEU A 153 -2.91 4.39 13.17
N PHE A 154 -2.91 5.34 14.11
CA PHE A 154 -4.13 5.78 14.79
C PHE A 154 -5.03 6.68 13.95
N LYS A 155 -4.55 7.18 12.81
CA LYS A 155 -5.34 8.00 11.92
C LYS A 155 -6.54 7.23 11.35
N ASP A 156 -6.35 5.94 11.09
CA ASP A 156 -7.31 5.11 10.38
C ASP A 156 -7.84 3.93 11.22
N ILE A 157 -7.27 3.66 12.41
CA ILE A 157 -7.90 2.76 13.38
C ILE A 157 -9.26 3.34 13.79
N ASP A 158 -10.30 2.51 13.71
CA ASP A 158 -11.62 2.83 14.26
C ASP A 158 -12.19 1.57 14.94
N GLY A 159 -13.37 1.66 15.56
CA GLY A 159 -14.01 0.57 16.30
C GLY A 159 -14.39 -0.67 15.47
N ILE A 160 -14.08 -0.63 14.16
CA ILE A 160 -14.08 -1.76 13.23
C ILE A 160 -12.84 -2.64 13.36
N TRP A 161 -11.87 -2.34 14.23
CA TRP A 161 -10.74 -3.25 14.48
C TRP A 161 -10.93 -4.07 15.74
N TYR A 162 -11.86 -3.68 16.60
CA TYR A 162 -12.12 -4.41 17.84
C TYR A 162 -12.80 -5.74 17.55
N LEU A 163 -12.31 -6.79 18.21
CA LEU A 163 -12.97 -8.10 18.21
C LEU A 163 -14.35 -7.96 18.84
N LYS A 164 -15.37 -8.62 18.27
CA LYS A 164 -16.71 -8.67 18.83
C LYS A 164 -16.89 -9.94 19.64
N THR A 165 -17.26 -9.77 20.90
CA THR A 165 -17.73 -10.89 21.72
C THR A 165 -19.09 -11.38 21.23
N ARG A 166 -19.51 -12.57 21.69
CA ARG A 166 -20.86 -13.10 21.44
C ARG A 166 -21.99 -12.18 21.90
N SER A 167 -21.74 -11.33 22.91
CA SER A 167 -22.70 -10.33 23.40
C SER A 167 -22.64 -9.00 22.63
N GLY A 168 -21.75 -8.88 21.64
CA GLY A 168 -21.56 -7.67 20.83
C GLY A 168 -20.63 -6.62 21.44
N GLN A 169 -20.03 -6.89 22.61
CA GLN A 169 -19.02 -6.01 23.20
C GLN A 169 -17.76 -5.98 22.36
N SER A 170 -17.15 -4.80 22.27
CA SER A 170 -15.96 -4.52 21.49
C SER A 170 -14.71 -4.66 22.36
N VAL A 171 -13.80 -5.54 21.95
CA VAL A 171 -12.56 -5.83 22.68
C VAL A 171 -11.36 -5.39 21.87
N LEU A 172 -10.52 -4.55 22.46
CA LEU A 172 -9.17 -4.32 21.95
C LEU A 172 -8.27 -5.45 22.46
N TYR A 173 -7.83 -6.31 21.56
CA TYR A 173 -6.90 -7.39 21.88
C TYR A 173 -5.49 -7.01 21.44
N MET A 174 -4.57 -7.09 22.39
CA MET A 174 -3.15 -6.82 22.17
C MET A 174 -2.31 -7.94 22.77
N GLU A 175 -1.29 -8.30 22.03
CA GLU A 175 -0.36 -9.35 22.38
C GLU A 175 1.06 -8.87 22.15
N ALA A 176 1.97 -9.27 23.04
CA ALA A 176 3.38 -9.05 22.89
C ALA A 176 4.09 -10.40 23.01
N ASP A 177 4.85 -10.72 21.97
CA ASP A 177 5.66 -11.91 21.92
C ASP A 177 7.10 -11.54 22.25
N ALA A 178 7.54 -11.96 23.43
CA ALA A 178 8.89 -11.76 23.92
C ALA A 178 9.72 -13.05 23.84
N THR A 179 9.31 -14.05 23.06
CA THR A 179 10.08 -15.30 22.91
C THR A 179 11.50 -15.03 22.38
N ASN A 180 12.45 -15.89 22.77
CA ASN A 180 13.85 -15.76 22.35
C ASN A 180 14.00 -15.97 20.84
N ILE A 181 14.94 -15.24 20.24
CA ILE A 181 15.34 -15.45 18.85
C ILE A 181 15.95 -16.85 18.72
N GLU A 182 15.67 -17.62 17.65
CA GLU A 182 16.24 -18.97 17.43
C GLU A 182 17.77 -18.99 17.60
N GLU A 183 18.47 -17.98 17.08
CA GLU A 183 19.93 -17.85 17.18
C GLU A 183 20.40 -17.62 18.64
N ALA A 184 19.59 -16.94 19.45
CA ALA A 184 19.85 -16.72 20.87
C ALA A 184 19.64 -18.00 21.69
N MET A 185 18.66 -18.81 21.33
CA MET A 185 18.45 -20.15 21.90
C MET A 185 19.62 -21.10 21.56
N ALA A 186 20.08 -21.08 20.31
CA ALA A 186 21.22 -21.89 19.86
C ALA A 186 22.55 -21.48 20.52
N LEU A 187 22.71 -20.19 20.83
CA LEU A 187 23.91 -19.63 21.46
C LEU A 187 23.84 -19.55 23.00
N GLY A 188 22.70 -19.89 23.61
CA GLY A 188 22.46 -19.74 25.06
C GLY A 188 22.57 -18.29 25.55
N LEU A 189 22.35 -17.32 24.66
CA LEU A 189 22.44 -15.90 24.96
C LEU A 189 21.04 -15.35 25.28
N PRO A 190 20.85 -14.55 26.34
CA PRO A 190 19.59 -13.86 26.60
C PRO A 190 19.49 -12.67 25.64
N LYS A 191 19.02 -12.91 24.42
CA LYS A 191 18.68 -11.84 23.47
C LYS A 191 17.20 -11.97 23.12
N ASN A 192 16.39 -11.23 23.87
CA ASN A 192 14.96 -11.14 23.62
C ASN A 192 14.74 -10.26 22.38
N ASP A 193 13.78 -10.64 21.56
CA ASP A 193 13.34 -9.85 20.41
C ASP A 193 12.55 -8.61 20.83
N LEU A 194 11.87 -8.70 21.98
CA LEU A 194 11.08 -7.65 22.59
C LEU A 194 11.31 -7.65 24.10
N SER A 195 11.72 -6.52 24.68
CA SER A 195 11.84 -6.42 26.14
C SER A 195 10.46 -6.29 26.81
N PRO A 196 10.30 -6.76 28.06
CA PRO A 196 9.07 -6.54 28.81
C PRO A 196 8.69 -5.06 28.88
N GLN A 197 9.68 -4.18 29.03
CA GLN A 197 9.49 -2.74 29.10
C GLN A 197 8.88 -2.19 27.80
N GLU A 198 9.41 -2.59 26.64
CA GLU A 198 8.87 -2.20 25.33
C GLU A 198 7.45 -2.74 25.12
N ALA A 199 7.20 -3.99 25.50
CA ALA A 199 5.87 -4.60 25.45
C ALA A 199 4.86 -3.80 26.30
N PHE A 200 5.17 -3.51 27.57
CA PHE A 200 4.26 -2.75 28.43
C PHE A 200 4.05 -1.31 27.95
N GLN A 201 5.09 -0.67 27.42
CA GLN A 201 4.98 0.66 26.87
C GLN A 201 4.09 0.68 25.61
N SER A 202 4.21 -0.33 24.73
CA SER A 202 3.34 -0.50 23.56
C SER A 202 1.88 -0.61 23.95
N PHE A 203 1.56 -1.47 24.94
CA PHE A 203 0.19 -1.64 25.42
C PHE A 203 -0.39 -0.35 25.98
N ARG A 204 0.42 0.39 26.73
CA ARG A 204 -0.01 1.67 27.32
C ARG A 204 -0.29 2.72 26.25
N VAL A 205 0.52 2.78 25.20
CA VAL A 205 0.31 3.71 24.09
C VAL A 205 -0.99 3.39 23.34
N LEU A 206 -1.17 2.13 22.95
CA LEU A 206 -2.38 1.66 22.26
C LEU A 206 -3.65 1.87 23.11
N GLU A 207 -3.60 1.54 24.40
CA GLU A 207 -4.71 1.77 25.34
C GLU A 207 -5.05 3.25 25.46
N MET A 208 -4.04 4.09 25.69
CA MET A 208 -4.24 5.53 25.84
C MET A 208 -4.91 6.10 24.60
N VAL A 209 -4.43 5.73 23.40
CA VAL A 209 -5.01 6.21 22.15
C VAL A 209 -6.42 5.67 21.94
N ALA A 210 -6.65 4.38 22.20
CA ALA A 210 -7.97 3.79 22.06
C ALA A 210 -9.03 4.47 22.94
N ASN A 211 -8.64 4.91 24.14
CA ASN A 211 -9.54 5.57 25.07
C ASN A 211 -9.68 7.09 24.86
N THR A 212 -8.69 7.75 24.25
CA THR A 212 -8.65 9.24 24.19
C THR A 212 -8.80 9.83 22.81
N LYS A 213 -8.29 9.16 21.76
CA LYS A 213 -8.26 9.71 20.40
C LYS A 213 -9.26 9.04 19.45
N LEU A 214 -9.71 7.81 19.74
CA LEU A 214 -10.66 7.11 18.89
C LEU A 214 -12.10 7.53 19.16
N ARG A 215 -12.92 7.60 18.09
CA ARG A 215 -14.32 8.01 18.18
C ARG A 215 -15.17 7.05 19.01
N LYS A 216 -14.85 5.76 18.96
CA LYS A 216 -15.50 4.71 19.73
C LYS A 216 -14.44 3.99 20.56
N PRO A 217 -14.39 4.20 21.89
CA PRO A 217 -13.50 3.43 22.74
C PRO A 217 -13.96 1.97 22.82
N PRO A 218 -13.06 1.02 23.11
CA PRO A 218 -13.42 -0.37 23.33
C PRO A 218 -14.15 -0.54 24.67
N ASP A 219 -15.02 -1.54 24.78
CA ASP A 219 -15.70 -1.88 26.03
C ASP A 219 -14.74 -2.59 27.02
N SER A 220 -13.75 -3.31 26.48
CA SER A 220 -12.70 -3.96 27.27
C SER A 220 -11.38 -4.05 26.50
N ILE A 221 -10.29 -4.17 27.26
CA ILE A 221 -8.93 -4.26 26.73
C ILE A 221 -8.27 -5.52 27.29
N VAL A 222 -7.75 -6.37 26.41
CA VAL A 222 -7.01 -7.58 26.76
C VAL A 222 -5.56 -7.41 26.36
N ARG A 223 -4.66 -7.71 27.31
CA ARG A 223 -3.20 -7.66 27.12
C ARG A 223 -2.64 -9.04 27.43
N ILE A 224 -1.92 -9.61 26.49
CA ILE A 224 -1.26 -10.90 26.67
C ILE A 224 0.23 -10.71 26.41
N PHE A 225 1.03 -11.13 27.37
CA PHE A 225 2.49 -11.15 27.25
C PHE A 225 2.92 -12.61 27.18
N LEU A 226 3.40 -13.03 26.02
CA LEU A 226 3.95 -14.35 25.81
C LEU A 226 5.45 -14.29 26.07
N ALA A 227 5.89 -15.01 27.10
CA ALA A 227 7.27 -15.11 27.51
C ALA A 227 7.63 -16.58 27.75
N ASP A 228 8.90 -16.92 27.53
CA ASP A 228 9.41 -18.24 27.87
C ASP A 228 9.49 -18.39 29.40
N THR A 229 9.25 -19.60 29.91
CA THR A 229 9.25 -19.90 31.36
C THR A 229 10.61 -19.69 32.01
N PHE A 230 11.67 -19.65 31.20
CA PHE A 230 13.05 -19.38 31.64
C PHE A 230 13.44 -17.90 31.63
N GLN A 231 12.57 -17.00 31.18
CA GLN A 231 12.84 -15.56 31.22
C GLN A 231 12.70 -15.02 32.64
N GLN A 232 13.79 -14.50 33.20
CA GLN A 232 13.76 -13.72 34.43
C GLN A 232 13.15 -12.34 34.12
N VAL A 233 12.03 -12.04 34.78
CA VAL A 233 11.33 -10.74 34.72
C VAL A 233 12.05 -9.72 35.61
#